data_AF-A0A6I3LBU1-F1
#
_entry.id   AF-A0A6I3LBU1-F1
#
_cell.length_a   1.000
_cell.length_b   1.000
_cell.length_c   1.000
_cell.angle_alpha   90.00
_cell.angle_beta   90.00
_cell.angle_gamma   90.00
#
_symmetry.space_group_name_H-M   'P 1'
#
loop_
_entity.id
_entity.type
_entity.pdbx_description
1 polymer ?
#
loop_
_entity_poly.entity_id
_entity_poly.type
_entity_poly.pdbx_seq_one_letter_code
_entity_poly.pdbx_strand_id
1 'polypeptide(L)' 'MTVRVKINLKGLNELMTSKPVQDLVEERARKIQEAAGPNFEVVSRPHRWVARAFVQPANSTGAAEEAREKKLTGALSAGR' A
#
# COMPACT_ATOMS: atom_id res chain seq x y z
N MET A 1 27.64 -12.16 22.68
CA MET A 1 26.57 -11.61 23.56
C MET A 1 25.33 -11.40 22.72
N THR A 2 24.19 -11.97 23.10
CA THR A 2 22.92 -11.82 22.38
C THR A 2 22.03 -10.85 23.15
N VAL A 3 21.72 -9.70 22.55
CA VAL A 3 20.82 -8.69 23.16
C VAL A 3 19.37 -9.12 22.94
N ARG A 4 18.58 -9.21 24.02
CA ARG A 4 17.14 -9.46 23.94
C ARG A 4 16.39 -8.13 23.90
N VAL A 5 15.68 -7.90 22.79
CA VAL A 5 14.82 -6.73 22.60
C VAL A 5 13.36 -7.15 22.79
N LYS A 6 12.57 -6.34 23.51
CA LYS A 6 11.12 -6.49 23.63
C LYS A 6 10.44 -5.37 22.86
N ILE A 7 9.47 -5.71 22.01
CA ILE A 7 8.68 -4.75 21.26
C ILE A 7 7.49 -4.31 22.12
N ASN A 8 7.26 -3.00 22.23
CA ASN A 8 6.03 -2.46 22.79
C ASN A 8 4.89 -2.61 21.77
N LEU A 9 4.20 -3.75 21.79
CA LEU A 9 3.13 -4.04 20.84
C LEU A 9 1.97 -3.05 20.92
N LYS A 10 1.64 -2.55 22.12
CA LYS A 10 0.56 -1.57 22.28
C LYS A 10 0.88 -0.29 21.50
N GLY A 11 2.05 0.30 21.75
CA GLY A 11 2.47 1.52 21.08
C GLY A 11 2.65 1.33 19.57
N LEU A 12 3.16 0.16 19.15
CA LEU A 12 3.25 -0.17 17.72
C LEU A 12 1.87 -0.22 17.06
N ASN A 13 0.89 -0.86 17.70
CA ASN A 13 -0.46 -0.96 17.16
C ASN A 13 -1.13 0.42 17.06
N GLU A 14 -1.01 1.25 18.09
CA GLU A 14 -1.49 2.64 18.08
C GLU A 14 -0.87 3.42 16.90
N LEU A 15 0.45 3.30 16.72
CA LEU A 15 1.18 3.92 15.61
C LEU A 15 0.68 3.42 14.24
N MET A 16 0.53 2.10 14.06
CA MET A 16 0.06 1.52 12.80
C MET A 16 -1.35 1.98 12.42
N THR A 17 -2.21 2.27 13.40
CA THR A 17 -3.56 2.80 13.16
C THR A 17 -3.64 4.32 13.11
N SER A 18 -2.54 5.01 13.44
CA SER A 18 -2.54 6.48 13.49
C SER A 18 -2.74 7.09 12.09
N LYS A 19 -3.46 8.20 12.05
CA LYS A 19 -3.74 8.92 10.80
C LYS A 19 -2.48 9.23 9.99
N PRO A 20 -1.38 9.76 10.56
CA PRO A 20 -0.18 10.06 9.77
C PRO A 20 0.43 8.86 9.07
N VAL A 21 0.42 7.68 9.71
CA VAL A 21 0.99 6.46 9.10
C VAL A 21 0.06 5.90 8.02
N GLN A 22 -1.25 5.95 8.24
CA GLN A 22 -2.23 5.56 7.21
C GLN A 22 -2.13 6.49 5.99
N ASP A 23 -2.07 7.81 6.21
CA ASP A 23 -1.93 8.82 5.16
C ASP A 23 -0.64 8.61 4.35
N LEU A 24 0.48 8.28 5.00
CA LEU A 24 1.74 7.98 4.34
C LEU A 24 1.62 6.78 3.41
N VAL A 25 1.03 5.67 3.87
CA VAL A 25 0.86 4.47 3.04
C VAL A 25 -0.10 4.72 1.89
N GLU A 26 -1.16 5.50 2.13
CA GLU A 26 -2.11 5.90 1.08
C GLU A 26 -1.47 6.82 0.03
N GLU A 27 -0.61 7.75 0.43
CA GLU A 27 0.19 8.57 -0.49
C GLU A 27 1.08 7.70 -1.38
N ARG A 28 1.76 6.70 -0.81
CA ARG A 28 2.58 5.77 -1.60
C ARG A 28 1.74 4.95 -2.59
N ALA A 29 0.56 4.50 -2.17
CA ALA A 29 -0.37 3.80 -3.05
C ALA A 29 -0.89 4.69 -4.18
N ARG A 30 -1.16 5.98 -3.91
CA ARG A 30 -1.53 6.97 -4.95
C ARG A 30 -0.44 7.11 -6.01
N LYS A 31 0.83 7.26 -5.61
CA LYS A 31 1.96 7.31 -6.58
C LYS A 31 2.04 6.06 -7.46
N ILE A 32 1.81 4.89 -6.87
CA ILE A 32 1.75 3.63 -7.62
C ILE A 32 0.57 3.64 -8.60
N GLN A 33 -0.62 4.07 -8.18
CA GLN A 33 -1.80 4.15 -9.03
C GLN A 33 -1.60 5.14 -10.19
N GLU A 34 -1.06 6.33 -9.92
CA GLU A 34 -0.75 7.34 -10.94
C GLU A 34 0.22 6.80 -12.00
N ALA A 35 1.25 6.06 -11.57
CA ALA A 35 2.21 5.44 -12.48
C ALA A 35 1.63 4.23 -13.24
N ALA A 36 0.71 3.47 -12.63
CA ALA A 36 0.05 2.33 -13.26
C ALA A 36 -1.01 2.77 -14.29
N GLY A 37 -1.70 3.88 -14.02
CA GLY A 37 -2.66 4.52 -14.92
C GLY A 37 -4.10 4.56 -14.37
N PRO A 38 -5.04 5.11 -15.16
CA PRO A 38 -6.42 5.38 -14.73
C PRO A 38 -7.29 4.13 -14.58
N ASN A 39 -6.86 2.97 -15.08
CA ASN A 39 -7.59 1.71 -14.92
C ASN A 39 -7.31 0.99 -13.59
N PHE A 40 -6.54 1.63 -12.71
CA PHE A 40 -6.23 1.14 -11.37
C PHE A 40 -6.76 2.12 -10.34
N GLU A 41 -7.12 1.61 -9.16
CA GLU A 41 -7.63 2.39 -8.04
C GLU A 41 -6.87 2.11 -6.76
N VAL A 42 -6.83 3.11 -5.88
CA VAL A 42 -6.36 2.95 -4.50
C VAL A 42 -7.53 2.53 -3.63
N VAL A 43 -7.35 1.46 -2.88
CA VAL A 43 -8.32 0.98 -1.89
C VAL A 43 -7.73 1.10 -0.49
N SER A 44 -8.27 2.01 0.29
CA SER A 44 -7.93 2.19 1.71
C SER A 44 -8.88 1.34 2.55
N ARG A 45 -8.33 0.29 3.19
CA ARG A 45 -9.07 -0.58 4.13
C ARG A 45 -8.25 -0.73 5.41
N PRO A 46 -8.35 0.20 6.36
CA PRO A 46 -7.56 0.17 7.59
C PRO A 46 -7.68 -1.16 8.31
N HIS A 47 -6.58 -1.61 8.92
CA HIS A 47 -6.56 -2.79 9.76
C HIS A 47 -6.09 -2.40 11.16
N ARG A 48 -6.63 -3.07 12.19
CA ARG A 48 -6.34 -2.75 13.59
C ARG A 48 -4.86 -2.87 14.00
N TRP A 49 -4.03 -3.56 13.21
CA TRP A 49 -2.62 -3.84 13.53
C TRP A 49 -1.63 -3.35 12.47
N VAL A 50 -2.10 -2.87 11.31
CA VAL A 50 -1.23 -2.60 10.15
C VAL A 50 -1.74 -1.39 9.39
N ALA A 51 -0.81 -0.50 9.02
CA ALA A 51 -1.06 0.51 8.00
C ALA A 51 -1.00 -0.11 6.61
N ARG A 52 -2.10 -0.04 5.86
CA ARG A 52 -2.20 -0.69 4.55
C ARG A 52 -3.10 0.09 3.61
N ALA A 53 -2.66 0.19 2.37
CA ALA A 53 -3.44 0.59 1.21
C ALA A 53 -3.13 -0.39 0.07
N PHE A 54 -4.11 -0.64 -0.77
CA PHE A 54 -3.97 -1.54 -1.92
C PHE A 54 -4.11 -0.74 -3.20
N VAL A 55 -3.43 -1.20 -4.25
CA VAL A 55 -3.73 -0.77 -5.62
C VAL A 55 -4.22 -2.00 -6.37
N GLN A 56 -5.36 -1.87 -7.04
CA GLN A 56 -5.98 -2.98 -7.77
C GLN A 56 -6.56 -2.48 -9.09
N PRO A 57 -6.80 -3.37 -10.07
CA PRO A 57 -7.58 -3.02 -11.25
C PRO A 57 -8.97 -2.52 -10.86
N ALA A 58 -9.36 -1.36 -11.37
CA ALA A 58 -10.69 -0.78 -11.17
C ALA A 58 -11.72 -1.35 -12.16
N ASN A 59 -11.25 -1.93 -13.28
CA ASN A 59 -12.09 -2.43 -14.35
C ASN A 59 -11.41 -3.59 -15.13
N SER A 60 -12.14 -4.17 -16.09
CA SER A 60 -11.64 -5.25 -16.94
C SER A 60 -10.44 -4.85 -17.80
N THR A 61 -10.34 -3.59 -18.20
CA THR A 61 -9.19 -3.07 -18.97
C THR A 61 -7.93 -3.10 -18.12
N GLY A 62 -7.98 -2.61 -16.89
CA GLY A 62 -6.84 -2.66 -15.95
C GLY A 62 -6.41 -4.09 -15.64
N ALA A 63 -7.36 -5.03 -15.56
CA ALA A 63 -7.06 -6.45 -15.38
C ALA A 63 -6.32 -7.02 -16.61
N ALA A 64 -6.74 -6.67 -17.82
CA ALA A 64 -6.08 -7.08 -19.05
C ALA A 64 -4.68 -6.44 -19.20
N GLU A 65 -4.53 -5.16 -18.85
CA GLU A 65 -3.26 -4.42 -18.84
C GLU A 65 -2.26 -5.04 -17.88
N GLU A 66 -2.67 -5.41 -16.66
CA GLU A 66 -1.79 -6.12 -15.74
C GLU A 66 -1.43 -7.53 -16.25
N ALA A 67 -2.39 -8.26 -16.83
CA ALA A 67 -2.14 -9.60 -17.36
C ALA A 67 -1.14 -9.60 -18.52
N ARG A 68 -1.26 -8.63 -19.44
CA ARG A 68 -0.47 -8.55 -20.68
C ARG A 68 0.84 -7.78 -20.52
N GLU A 69 0.79 -6.66 -19.81
CA GLU A 69 1.86 -5.65 -19.81
C GLU A 69 2.49 -5.43 -18.43
N LYS A 70 1.95 -6.04 -17.38
CA LYS A 70 2.44 -5.87 -16.00
C LYS A 70 2.48 -4.41 -15.55
N LYS A 71 1.49 -3.61 -15.99
CA LYS A 71 1.41 -2.16 -15.70
C LYS A 71 1.50 -1.85 -14.21
N LEU A 72 0.73 -2.52 -13.37
CA LEU A 72 0.75 -2.30 -11.93
C LEU A 72 2.03 -2.86 -11.31
N THR A 73 2.44 -4.06 -11.70
CA THR A 73 3.67 -4.67 -11.19
C THR A 73 4.91 -3.81 -11.50
N GLY A 74 4.98 -3.21 -12.69
CA GLY A 74 6.04 -2.30 -13.10
C GLY A 74 6.02 -0.95 -12.37
N ALA A 75 4.84 -0.52 -11.89
CA ALA A 75 4.65 0.74 -11.17
C ALA A 75 5.01 0.68 -9.68
N LEU A 76 5.32 -0.50 -9.12
CA LEU A 76 5.60 -0.67 -7.67
C LEU A 76 6.74 0.23 -7.16
N SER A 77 7.72 0.56 -8.00
CA SER A 77 8.84 1.43 -7.63
C SER A 77 8.43 2.88 -7.39
N ALA A 78 7.31 3.35 -7.95
CA ALA A 78 6.80 4.71 -7.77
C ALA A 78 6.40 5.02 -6.32
N GLY A 79 6.14 3.99 -5.51
CA GLY A 79 5.80 4.14 -4.10
C GLY A 79 6.99 4.41 -3.17
N ARG A 80 8.24 4.32 -3.65
CA ARG A 80 9.47 4.46 -2.83
C ARG A 80 9.74 5.89 -2.37
#